data_AF-A0A096FDI3-F1
#
_entry.id   AF-A0A096FDI3-F1
#
_cell.length_a   1.000
_cell.length_b   1.000
_cell.length_c   1.000
_cell.angle_alpha   90.00
_cell.angle_beta   90.00
_cell.angle_gamma   90.00
#
_symmetry.space_group_name_H-M   'P 1'
#
loop_
_entity.id
_entity.type
_entity.pdbx_description
1 polymer ?
#
loop_
_entity_poly.entity_id
_entity_poly.type
_entity_poly.pdbx_seq_one_letter_code
_entity_poly.pdbx_strand_id
1 'polypeptide(L)' 'MLRSSELKKRRASRSTASVQTFPWQSRYSEPYKCPELKDTPGIPESRMRAFTLPSRVGNRLHYPDGTIKELPQ' A
#
# COMPACT_ATOMS: atom_id res chain seq x y z
N MET A 1 -1.91 26.07 -12.68
CA MET A 1 -2.04 24.62 -12.97
C MET A 1 -0.84 24.17 -13.80
N LEU A 2 -0.17 23.08 -13.42
CA LEU A 2 0.97 22.56 -14.20
C LEU A 2 0.49 21.90 -15.49
N ARG A 3 1.20 22.12 -16.60
CA ARG A 3 0.87 21.52 -17.90
C ARG A 3 1.21 20.02 -17.92
N SER A 4 0.48 19.23 -18.69
CA SER A 4 0.66 17.77 -18.77
C SER A 4 2.08 17.33 -19.16
N SER A 5 2.77 18.13 -19.97
CA SER A 5 4.18 17.91 -20.34
C SER A 5 5.12 18.05 -19.15
N GLU A 6 4.85 19.00 -18.26
CA GLU A 6 5.60 19.27 -17.05
C GLU A 6 5.39 18.17 -16.00
N LEU A 7 4.15 17.66 -15.90
CA LEU A 7 3.82 16.50 -15.08
C LEU A 7 4.55 15.24 -15.56
N LYS A 8 4.64 15.01 -16.88
CA LYS A 8 5.33 13.86 -17.46
C LYS A 8 6.85 13.90 -17.18
N LYS A 9 7.47 15.08 -17.28
CA LYS A 9 8.87 15.30 -16.91
C LYS A 9 9.11 15.03 -15.42
N ARG A 10 8.24 15.51 -14.53
CA ARG A 10 8.34 15.26 -13.07
C ARG A 10 8.19 13.77 -12.72
N ARG A 11 7.37 13.02 -13.46
CA ARG A 11 7.21 11.57 -13.24
C ARG A 11 8.46 10.79 -13.67
N ALA A 12 9.04 11.15 -14.82
CA ALA A 12 10.28 10.58 -15.31
C ALA A 12 11.48 10.89 -14.39
N SER A 13 11.53 12.08 -13.77
CA SER A 13 12.55 12.41 -12.79
C SER A 13 12.34 11.74 -11.43
N ARG A 14 11.11 11.27 -11.12
CA ARG A 14 10.80 10.51 -9.89
C ARG A 14 11.17 9.04 -10.00
N SER A 15 11.15 8.46 -11.20
CA SER A 15 11.58 7.06 -11.42
C SER A 15 13.11 6.89 -11.35
N THR A 16 13.87 7.97 -11.50
CA THR A 16 15.34 7.98 -11.32
C THR A 16 15.76 8.45 -9.93
N ALA A 17 14.80 8.76 -9.03
CA ALA A 17 15.13 9.00 -7.65
C ALA A 17 15.72 7.72 -7.08
N SER A 18 17.00 7.75 -6.71
CA SER A 18 17.63 6.64 -6.02
C SER A 18 16.75 6.25 -4.84
N VAL A 19 16.48 4.95 -4.70
CA VAL A 19 15.89 4.40 -3.48
C VAL A 19 16.71 4.98 -2.34
N GLN A 20 16.13 5.89 -1.54
CA GLN A 20 16.80 6.48 -0.39
C GLN A 20 17.21 5.34 0.51
N THR A 21 18.48 4.95 0.41
CA THR A 21 19.04 3.87 1.19
C THR A 21 19.46 4.53 2.48
N PHE A 22 18.62 4.41 3.50
CA PHE A 22 18.94 4.94 4.81
C PHE A 22 20.18 4.20 5.35
N PRO A 23 21.13 4.86 6.04
CA PRO A 23 22.40 4.25 6.43
C PRO A 23 22.27 3.06 7.39
N TRP A 24 21.10 2.87 8.01
CA TRP A 24 20.74 1.70 8.82
C TRP A 24 20.11 0.54 8.03
N GLN A 25 19.73 0.75 6.76
CA GLN A 25 19.33 -0.31 5.85
C GLN A 25 20.58 -0.90 5.19
N SER A 26 21.26 -1.75 5.93
CA SER A 26 22.28 -2.63 5.34
C SER A 26 21.63 -3.47 4.24
N ARG A 27 22.26 -3.58 3.06
CA ARG A 27 21.77 -4.46 1.98
C ARG A 27 21.70 -5.95 2.36
N TYR A 28 22.23 -6.31 3.54
CA TYR A 28 22.27 -7.64 4.11
C TYR A 28 21.37 -7.82 5.34
N SER A 29 20.67 -6.78 5.80
CA SER A 29 19.69 -6.95 6.88
C SER A 29 18.39 -7.50 6.29
N GLU A 30 17.95 -8.66 6.75
CA GLU A 30 16.60 -9.13 6.44
C GLU A 30 15.59 -8.03 6.77
N PRO A 31 14.55 -7.85 5.94
CA PRO A 31 13.46 -6.93 6.26
C PRO A 31 12.94 -7.22 7.66
N TYR A 32 12.73 -6.18 8.45
CA TYR A 32 12.16 -6.33 9.79
C TYR A 32 10.82 -7.05 9.71
N LYS A 33 10.70 -8.19 10.42
CA LYS A 33 9.56 -9.12 10.33
C LYS A 33 8.37 -8.76 11.23
N CYS A 34 8.41 -7.63 11.96
CA CYS A 34 7.36 -7.12 12.84
C CYS A 34 6.69 -8.20 13.74
N PRO A 35 7.45 -8.97 14.56
CA PRO A 35 6.90 -10.04 15.40
C PRO A 35 5.90 -9.56 16.47
N GLU A 36 5.89 -8.26 16.78
CA GLU A 36 4.94 -7.59 17.66
C GLU A 36 3.54 -7.43 17.06
N LEU A 37 3.43 -7.46 15.72
CA LEU A 37 2.16 -7.37 15.03
C LEU A 37 1.49 -8.74 15.06
N LYS A 38 0.88 -9.07 16.21
CA LYS A 38 0.08 -10.27 16.41
C LYS A 38 -1.39 -9.89 16.47
N ASP A 39 -2.25 -10.85 16.13
CA ASP A 39 -3.68 -10.69 16.34
C ASP A 39 -3.97 -10.44 17.83
N THR A 40 -4.87 -9.50 18.10
CA THR A 40 -5.22 -9.13 19.47
C THR A 40 -5.84 -10.33 20.17
N PRO A 41 -5.23 -10.85 21.26
CA PRO A 41 -5.75 -12.02 21.95
C PRO A 41 -7.15 -11.72 22.51
N GLY A 42 -8.09 -12.63 22.24
CA GLY A 42 -9.48 -12.52 22.71
C GLY A 42 -10.47 -11.93 21.70
N ILE A 43 -10.02 -11.49 20.52
CA ILE A 43 -10.92 -11.18 19.41
C ILE A 43 -11.11 -12.46 18.57
N PRO A 44 -12.32 -13.03 18.51
CA PRO A 44 -12.55 -14.19 17.65
C PRO A 44 -12.38 -13.80 16.18
N GLU A 45 -11.86 -14.73 15.38
CA GLU A 45 -11.60 -14.54 13.94
C GLU A 45 -12.85 -14.07 13.17
N SER A 46 -14.04 -14.45 13.63
CA SER A 46 -15.32 -13.98 13.08
C SER A 46 -15.49 -12.46 13.12
N ARG A 47 -14.95 -11.78 14.13
CA ARG A 47 -14.95 -10.31 14.23
C ARG A 47 -13.89 -9.68 13.34
N MET A 48 -12.81 -10.41 13.03
CA MET A 48 -11.78 -9.94 12.11
C MET A 48 -12.19 -10.04 10.64
N ARG A 49 -13.29 -10.74 10.30
CA ARG A 49 -13.86 -10.74 8.93
C ARG A 49 -14.11 -9.32 8.39
N ALA A 50 -14.37 -8.35 9.25
CA ALA A 50 -14.53 -6.96 8.80
C ALA A 50 -13.29 -6.44 8.05
N PHE A 51 -12.08 -6.89 8.41
CA PHE A 51 -10.84 -6.51 7.72
C PHE A 51 -10.66 -7.22 6.37
N THR A 52 -11.41 -8.29 6.12
CA THR A 52 -11.40 -8.99 4.82
C THR A 52 -12.36 -8.37 3.81
N LEU A 53 -13.22 -7.44 4.24
CA LEU A 53 -14.17 -6.78 3.34
C LEU A 53 -13.46 -5.77 2.44
N PRO A 54 -13.90 -5.63 1.18
CA PRO A 54 -13.36 -4.62 0.29
C PRO A 54 -13.68 -3.21 0.80
N SER A 55 -12.68 -2.35 0.79
CA SER A 55 -12.85 -0.93 1.09
C SER A 55 -13.39 -0.18 -0.14
N ARG A 56 -14.32 0.75 0.06
CA ARG A 56 -14.89 1.56 -1.02
C ARG A 56 -14.17 2.90 -1.14
N VAL A 57 -13.61 3.18 -2.31
CA VAL A 57 -12.97 4.46 -2.66
C VAL A 57 -13.61 4.98 -3.94
N GLY A 58 -14.47 5.99 -3.83
CA GLY A 58 -15.29 6.47 -4.95
C GLY A 58 -16.22 5.37 -5.48
N ASN A 59 -16.12 5.09 -6.79
CA ASN A 59 -16.85 4.02 -7.49
C ASN A 59 -16.05 2.72 -7.57
N ARG A 60 -15.03 2.53 -6.73
CA ARG A 60 -14.17 1.35 -6.74
C ARG A 60 -14.20 0.62 -5.41
N LEU A 61 -14.22 -0.71 -5.49
CA LEU A 61 -14.03 -1.64 -4.37
C LEU A 61 -12.60 -2.18 -4.43
N HIS A 62 -11.82 -1.88 -3.38
CA HIS A 62 -10.45 -2.33 -3.19
C HIS A 62 -10.44 -3.51 -2.22
N TYR A 63 -10.14 -4.69 -2.76
CA TYR A 63 -10.00 -5.91 -1.97
C TYR A 63 -8.61 -5.97 -1.32
N PRO A 64 -8.49 -6.62 -0.14
CA PRO A 64 -7.20 -6.82 0.51
C PRO A 64 -6.19 -7.58 -0.35
N ASP A 65 -6.65 -8.43 -1.27
CA ASP A 65 -5.82 -9.17 -2.24
C ASP A 65 -5.23 -8.27 -3.35
N GLY A 66 -5.49 -6.95 -3.30
CA GLY A 66 -5.06 -5.99 -4.31
C GLY A 66 -5.95 -5.91 -5.55
N THR A 67 -6.99 -6.75 -5.62
CA THR A 67 -8.00 -6.68 -6.69
C THR A 67 -8.82 -5.40 -6.57
N ILE A 68 -9.09 -4.74 -7.69
CA ILE A 68 -9.93 -3.55 -7.75
C ILE A 68 -11.12 -3.84 -8.66
N LYS A 69 -12.34 -3.67 -8.15
CA LYS A 69 -13.58 -3.76 -8.95
C LYS A 69 -14.24 -2.40 -9.07
N GLU A 70 -14.62 -2.03 -10.27
CA GLU A 70 -15.43 -0.85 -10.52
C GLU A 70 -16.90 -1.21 -10.32
N LEU A 71 -17.61 -0.40 -9.55
CA LEU A 71 -19.04 -0.53 -9.37
C LEU A 71 -19.74 0.02 -10.61
N PRO A 72 -20.73 -0.69 -11.17
CA PRO A 72 -21.57 -0.14 -12.23
C PRO A 72 -22.26 1.13 -11.70
N GLN A 73 -22.29 2.18 -12.54
CA GLN A 73 -22.96 3.45 -12.25
C GLN A 73 -24.48 3.29 -12.26
#